data_AF-A0A379FJJ1-F1
#
_entry.id   AF-A0A379FJJ1-F1
#
_cell.length_a   1.000
_cell.length_b   1.000
_cell.length_c   1.000
_cell.angle_alpha   90.00
_cell.angle_beta   90.00
_cell.angle_gamma   90.00
#
_symmetry.space_group_name_H-M   'P 1'
#
loop_
_entity.id
_entity.type
_entity.pdbx_description
1 polymer ?
#
loop_
_entity_poly.entity_id
_entity_poly.type
_entity_poly.pdbx_seq_one_letter_code
_entity_poly.pdbx_strand_id
1 'polypeptide(L)' 'MKAARSGKPICMPSSWRNIPWGEYYRMAIELRLQNWWPKIYGFHMLKLGQLSAELDTNPVWSHIKLT' A
#
# COMPACT_ATOMS: atom_id res chain seq x y z
N MET A 1 32.66 19.65 -10.74
CA MET A 1 31.36 18.96 -10.70
C MET A 1 31.06 18.56 -9.26
N LYS A 2 29.91 18.95 -8.70
CA LYS A 2 29.49 18.54 -7.35
C LYS A 2 28.88 17.14 -7.47
N ALA A 3 29.32 16.19 -6.65
CA ALA A 3 28.81 14.82 -6.72
C ALA A 3 27.28 14.81 -6.51
N ALA A 4 26.53 14.24 -7.45
CA ALA A 4 25.07 14.15 -7.43
C ALA A 4 24.51 13.17 -6.38
N ARG A 5 25.39 12.48 -5.65
CA ARG A 5 25.00 11.49 -4.66
C ARG A 5 24.69 12.20 -3.34
N SER A 6 23.45 12.62 -3.17
CA SER A 6 22.94 13.01 -1.85
C SER A 6 22.94 11.77 -0.96
N GLY A 7 23.89 11.67 -0.04
CA GLY A 7 24.00 10.58 0.94
C GLY A 7 22.93 10.64 2.03
N LYS A 8 21.69 11.04 1.71
CA LYS A 8 20.60 10.94 2.67
C LYS A 8 20.28 9.46 2.85
N PRO A 9 20.45 8.90 4.07
CA PRO A 9 20.06 7.53 4.33
C PRO A 9 18.56 7.39 4.05
N ILE A 10 18.18 6.35 3.31
CA ILE A 10 16.77 6.02 3.12
C ILE A 10 16.26 5.51 4.47
N CYS A 11 15.53 6.33 5.19
CA CYS A 11 14.81 5.90 6.37
C CYS A 11 13.56 5.16 5.90
N MET A 12 13.40 3.90 6.30
CA MET A 12 12.20 3.15 5.97
C MET A 12 11.00 3.78 6.69
N PRO A 13 9.95 4.19 5.96
CA PRO A 13 8.78 4.78 6.58
C PRO A 13 8.03 3.71 7.39
N SER A 14 7.66 4.06 8.61
CA SER A 14 6.82 3.21 9.48
C SER A 14 5.33 3.26 9.14
N SER A 15 4.88 4.22 8.34
CA SER A 15 3.47 4.42 7.94
C SER A 15 3.40 5.14 6.59
N TRP A 16 2.30 4.96 5.86
CA TRP A 16 2.05 5.69 4.61
C TRP A 16 2.06 7.22 4.81
N ARG A 17 1.64 7.71 5.98
CA ARG A 17 1.69 9.15 6.32
C ARG A 17 3.10 9.75 6.33
N ASN A 18 4.14 8.94 6.49
CA ASN A 18 5.53 9.39 6.44
C ASN A 18 6.05 9.58 5.01
N ILE A 19 5.30 9.13 4.02
CA ILE A 19 5.61 9.28 2.60
C ILE A 19 4.80 10.47 2.08
N PRO A 20 5.43 11.42 1.36
CA PRO A 20 4.68 12.46 0.65
C PRO A 20 3.63 11.83 -0.25
N TRP A 21 2.36 12.21 -0.09
CA TRP A 21 1.21 11.62 -0.81
C TRP A 21 0.98 10.13 -0.54
N GLY A 22 1.52 9.59 0.56
CA GLY A 22 1.48 8.16 0.85
C GLY A 22 0.08 7.57 0.96
N GLU A 23 -0.89 8.30 1.50
CA GLU A 23 -2.29 7.84 1.53
C GLU A 23 -2.88 7.69 0.12
N TYR A 24 -2.52 8.58 -0.81
CA TYR A 24 -2.96 8.48 -2.20
C TYR A 24 -2.33 7.25 -2.88
N TYR A 25 -1.03 7.01 -2.64
CA TYR A 25 -0.36 5.81 -3.14
C TYR A 25 -0.96 4.53 -2.57
N ARG A 26 -1.26 4.52 -1.27
CA ARG A 26 -1.93 3.42 -0.59
C ARG A 26 -3.27 3.10 -1.26
N MET A 27 -4.15 4.09 -1.43
CA MET A 27 -5.43 3.91 -2.12
C MET A 27 -5.26 3.39 -3.55
N ALA A 28 -4.31 3.94 -4.32
CA ALA A 28 -4.07 3.50 -5.70
C ALA A 28 -3.60 2.04 -5.77
N ILE A 29 -2.78 1.60 -4.80
CA ILE A 29 -2.31 0.22 -4.67
C ILE A 29 -3.49 -0.70 -4.31
N GLU A 30 -4.29 -0.34 -3.30
CA GLU A 30 -5.47 -1.09 -2.87
C GLU A 30 -6.44 -1.29 -4.04
N LEU A 31 -6.78 -0.23 -4.78
CA LEU A 31 -7.65 -0.27 -5.96
C LEU A 31 -7.11 -1.19 -7.06
N ARG A 32 -5.81 -1.14 -7.35
CA ARG A 32 -5.17 -2.02 -8.34
C ARG A 32 -5.22 -3.48 -7.90
N LEU A 33 -4.98 -3.76 -6.62
CA LEU A 33 -4.88 -5.11 -6.08
C LEU A 33 -6.25 -5.79 -5.88
N GLN A 34 -7.35 -5.04 -5.77
CA GLN A 34 -8.71 -5.58 -5.68
C GLN A 34 -9.01 -6.63 -6.76
N ASN A 35 -8.60 -6.38 -8.00
CA ASN A 35 -8.82 -7.31 -9.12
C ASN A 35 -7.95 -8.58 -9.06
N TRP A 36 -6.90 -8.55 -8.25
CA TRP A 36 -5.94 -9.63 -8.09
C TRP A 36 -6.18 -10.46 -6.83
N TRP A 37 -6.83 -9.89 -5.81
CA TRP A 37 -7.17 -10.59 -4.58
C TRP A 37 -7.84 -11.94 -4.81
N PRO A 38 -8.94 -12.07 -5.59
CA PRO A 38 -9.59 -13.36 -5.80
C PRO A 38 -8.70 -14.42 -6.46
N LYS A 39 -7.64 -14.00 -7.17
CA LYS A 39 -6.68 -14.89 -7.84
C LYS A 39 -5.53 -15.32 -6.93
N ILE A 40 -5.23 -14.54 -5.89
CA ILE A 40 -4.08 -14.72 -5.00
C ILE A 40 -4.51 -15.33 -3.65
N TYR A 41 -5.79 -15.25 -3.27
CA TYR A 41 -6.35 -15.82 -2.04
C TYR A 41 -6.43 -17.36 -2.11
N GLY A 42 -5.27 -18.01 -2.11
CA GLY A 42 -5.11 -19.45 -2.03
C GLY A 42 -5.14 -19.97 -0.60
N PHE A 43 -4.52 -19.30 0.38
CA PHE A 43 -4.63 -19.71 1.79
C PHE A 43 -4.51 -18.58 2.82
N HIS A 44 -3.52 -17.68 2.79
CA HIS A 44 -3.49 -16.47 3.63
C HIS A 44 -2.59 -15.42 3.00
N MET A 45 -3.04 -14.16 2.89
CA MET A 45 -2.17 -13.08 2.45
C MET A 45 -1.28 -12.63 3.61
N LEU A 46 0.03 -12.83 3.47
CA LEU A 46 0.99 -12.40 4.47
C LEU A 46 1.31 -10.91 4.28
N LYS A 47 0.88 -10.07 5.22
CA LYS A 47 1.22 -8.65 5.27
C LYS A 47 2.66 -8.50 5.76
N LEU A 48 3.59 -8.18 4.84
CA LEU A 48 5.01 -8.04 5.14
C LEU A 48 5.39 -6.59 5.42
N GLY A 49 5.75 -6.29 6.67
CA GLY A 49 6.16 -4.95 7.10
C GLY A 49 4.98 -4.00 7.38
N GLN A 50 5.28 -2.84 7.98
CA GLN A 50 4.25 -1.93 8.51
C GLN A 50 3.34 -1.34 7.44
N LEU A 51 3.89 -0.94 6.29
CA LEU A 51 3.09 -0.41 5.18
C LEU A 51 2.08 -1.43 4.63
N SER A 52 2.48 -2.71 4.52
CA SER A 52 1.60 -3.79 4.07
C SER A 52 0.53 -4.11 5.11
N ALA A 53 0.84 -3.93 6.40
CA ALA A 53 -0.14 -4.08 7.47
C ALA A 53 -1.27 -3.04 7.36
N GLU A 54 -0.91 -1.83 6.95
CA GLU A 54 -1.86 -0.73 6.72
C GLU A 54 -2.75 -0.95 5.48
N LEU A 55 -2.34 -1.70 4.45
CA LEU A 55 -3.20 -1.93 3.27
C LEU A 55 -4.52 -2.63 3.63
N ASP A 56 -5.63 -2.12 3.12
CA ASP A 56 -6.92 -2.82 3.19
C ASP A 56 -6.99 -3.91 2.11
N THR A 57 -7.07 -5.15 2.57
CA THR A 57 -7.16 -6.33 1.72
C THR A 57 -8.60 -6.84 1.63
N ASN A 58 -9.53 -6.18 2.34
CA ASN A 58 -10.94 -6.51 2.24
C ASN A 58 -11.47 -6.03 0.88
N PRO A 59 -12.20 -6.88 0.16
CA PRO A 59 -12.80 -6.45 -1.08
C PRO A 59 -13.87 -5.37 -0.78
N VAL A 60 -13.89 -4.30 -1.57
CA VAL A 60 -14.78 -3.12 -1.42
C VAL A 60 -16.26 -3.42 -1.78
N TRP A 61 -16.73 -4.64 -1.51
CA TRP A 61 -18.15 -4.99 -1.65
C TRP A 61 -19.03 -4.40 -0.53
N SER A 62 -18.44 -3.78 0.50
CA SER A 62 -19.18 -3.18 1.63
C SER A 62 -19.78 -1.80 1.34
N HIS A 63 -19.35 -1.10 0.28
CA HIS A 63 -19.86 0.24 -0.06
C HIS A 63 -20.92 0.26 -1.16
N ILE A 64 -21.22 -0.87 -1.82
CA ILE A 64 -22.41 -0.99 -2.67
C ILE A 64 -23.58 -1.48 -1.78
N LYS A 65 -23.90 -0.71 -0.73
CA LYS A 65 -25.28 -0.71 -0.23
C LYS A 65 -26.02 0.34 -1.05
N LEU A 66 -26.77 -0.19 -2.02
CA LEU A 66 -27.87 0.42 -2.76
C LEU A 66 -28.31 1.79 -2.19
N THR A 67 -28.04 2.85 -2.95
CA THR A 67 -28.92 4.02 -3.01
C THR A 67 -29.13 4.35 -4.48
#